data_AF-I2G2I3-F1
#
_entry.id   AF-I2G2I3-F1
#
_cell.length_a   1.000
_cell.length_b   1.000
_cell.length_c   1.000
_cell.angle_alpha   90.00
_cell.angle_beta   90.00
_cell.angle_gamma   90.00
#
_symmetry.space_group_name_H-M   'P 1'
#
loop_
_entity.id
_entity.type
_entity.pdbx_description
1 polymer ?
#
loop_
_entity_poly.entity_id
_entity_poly.type
_entity_poly.pdbx_seq_one_letter_code
_entity_poly.pdbx_strand_id
1 'polypeptide(L)'
;MARGRGRASNGSTASEVPDPATSTSATEAVANGNGASNAGASISGPFRDPFSYHAVELAPTDALPYFDRDLELQPGLRSRVDALVAEEQASMAPIDPTTSSRLPPAYELFGSRPDLRAELERVASGQPSSHTLDSQRYTLPAPEGGDGAPLDAWQTAVDSAHAQLGHMDVRLKNVELMKKYGSNAWRLSNFQQEQDIRLLSEQVDAIKGETNEINRLRQKDQTEAGSKLATLEKRWTELISRGLQLEVANITTQSEIDVLRNKKRKLEMQLSQLE
;
A
#
# COMPACT_ATOMS: atom_id res chain seq x y z
N MET A 1 38.96 42.40 -8.55
CA MET A 1 40.04 41.39 -8.56
C MET A 1 39.41 40.08 -9.01
N ALA A 2 39.32 39.74 -10.30
CA ALA A 2 40.37 39.38 -11.27
C ALA A 2 41.15 38.10 -10.89
N ARG A 3 41.16 37.15 -11.84
CA ARG A 3 41.89 35.86 -11.96
C ARG A 3 41.10 34.63 -11.47
N GLY A 4 40.67 33.67 -12.29
CA GLY A 4 40.94 33.38 -13.70
C GLY A 4 42.25 32.61 -13.90
N ARG A 5 42.15 31.31 -14.25
CA ARG A 5 43.05 30.39 -15.02
C ARG A 5 42.74 28.95 -14.54
N GLY A 6 42.26 28.01 -15.37
CA GLY A 6 42.93 27.41 -16.55
C GLY A 6 43.73 26.18 -16.07
N ARG A 7 43.82 25.01 -16.71
CA ARG A 7 43.59 24.58 -18.09
C ARG A 7 43.99 23.07 -18.20
N ALA A 8 43.42 22.37 -19.20
CA ALA A 8 43.90 21.14 -19.90
C ALA A 8 43.91 19.80 -19.13
N SER A 9 43.34 18.68 -19.61
CA SER A 9 43.30 17.98 -20.92
C SER A 9 44.53 17.12 -21.24
N ASN A 10 44.30 15.80 -21.40
CA ASN A 10 44.95 14.77 -22.24
C ASN A 10 44.23 13.43 -21.84
N GLY A 11 43.60 12.58 -22.66
CA GLY A 11 43.89 12.08 -24.02
C GLY A 11 45.08 11.10 -23.96
N SER A 12 45.08 9.83 -24.38
CA SER A 12 44.14 8.87 -25.00
C SER A 12 44.88 7.50 -25.10
N THR A 13 44.16 6.40 -25.41
CA THR A 13 44.62 5.11 -26.03
C THR A 13 45.56 4.18 -25.23
N ALA A 14 45.53 2.84 -25.29
CA ALA A 14 44.75 1.79 -25.96
C ALA A 14 45.16 0.39 -25.41
N SER A 15 44.36 -0.64 -25.76
CA SER A 15 44.67 -2.11 -25.83
C SER A 15 44.97 -2.86 -24.51
N GLU A 16 44.54 -4.10 -24.25
CA GLU A 16 44.21 -5.25 -25.12
C GLU A 16 43.35 -6.30 -24.36
N VAL A 17 42.88 -7.32 -25.08
CA VAL A 17 41.71 -8.21 -24.84
C VAL A 17 42.13 -9.53 -24.08
N PRO A 18 41.37 -10.67 -24.02
CA PRO A 18 40.56 -11.17 -22.88
C PRO A 18 40.85 -12.64 -22.38
N ASP A 19 39.97 -13.11 -21.48
CA ASP A 19 39.47 -14.51 -21.28
C ASP A 19 40.34 -15.55 -20.52
N PRO A 20 39.82 -16.74 -20.13
CA PRO A 20 38.51 -17.06 -19.52
C PRO A 20 38.65 -18.06 -18.32
N ALA A 21 37.63 -18.18 -17.46
CA ALA A 21 37.46 -19.37 -16.62
C ALA A 21 35.99 -19.80 -16.59
N THR A 22 35.71 -20.81 -17.41
CA THR A 22 34.51 -21.64 -17.40
C THR A 22 34.52 -22.58 -16.20
N SER A 23 33.38 -22.72 -15.53
CA SER A 23 32.98 -24.03 -15.01
C SER A 23 31.49 -24.23 -15.23
N THR A 24 31.25 -25.32 -15.94
CA THR A 24 29.98 -25.77 -16.51
C THR A 24 29.47 -26.91 -15.64
N SER A 25 28.21 -26.88 -15.25
CA SER A 25 27.40 -28.07 -14.99
C SER A 25 25.94 -27.62 -15.04
N ALA A 26 25.33 -27.64 -16.22
CA ALA A 26 24.70 -28.79 -16.86
C ALA A 26 23.18 -28.69 -16.68
N THR A 27 22.55 -28.48 -17.83
CA THR A 27 21.13 -28.48 -18.16
C THR A 27 20.41 -29.74 -17.69
N GLU A 28 19.19 -29.60 -17.18
CA GLU A 28 18.09 -30.52 -17.47
C GLU A 28 16.78 -29.73 -17.53
N ALA A 29 16.14 -29.79 -18.69
CA ALA A 29 14.81 -29.29 -18.94
C ALA A 29 13.86 -30.49 -18.99
N VAL A 30 12.82 -30.51 -18.15
CA VAL A 30 11.59 -31.27 -18.41
C VAL A 30 10.41 -30.48 -17.84
N ALA A 31 9.48 -30.12 -18.73
CA ALA A 31 8.16 -29.62 -18.39
C ALA A 31 7.23 -30.80 -18.03
N ASN A 32 6.54 -30.72 -16.90
CA ASN A 32 5.08 -30.88 -16.83
C ASN A 32 4.56 -30.64 -15.40
N GLY A 33 3.34 -30.11 -15.33
CA GLY A 33 2.75 -29.55 -14.13
C GLY A 33 2.52 -30.52 -12.97
N ASN A 34 2.47 -29.94 -11.78
CA ASN A 34 1.36 -30.11 -10.85
C ASN A 34 1.45 -29.02 -9.77
N GLY A 35 0.31 -28.39 -9.51
CA GLY A 35 0.16 -27.42 -8.44
C GLY A 35 0.49 -28.06 -7.10
N ALA A 36 1.55 -27.58 -6.47
CA ALA A 36 1.80 -27.76 -5.06
C ALA A 36 1.96 -26.37 -4.47
N SER A 37 0.93 -25.98 -3.71
CA SER A 37 0.90 -24.80 -2.85
C SER A 37 2.17 -24.76 -2.01
N ASN A 38 3.11 -23.88 -2.38
CA ASN A 38 4.26 -23.56 -1.56
C ASN A 38 3.73 -22.71 -0.40
N ALA A 39 3.36 -23.37 0.70
CA ALA A 39 2.96 -22.73 1.94
C ALA A 39 4.11 -21.82 2.38
N GLY A 40 3.90 -20.50 2.25
CA GLY A 40 4.86 -19.48 2.63
C GLY A 40 5.28 -19.69 4.08
N ALA A 41 6.59 -19.84 4.28
CA ALA A 41 7.20 -19.90 5.59
C ALA A 41 6.82 -18.64 6.37
N SER A 42 6.08 -18.81 7.46
CA SER A 42 5.74 -17.75 8.39
C SER A 42 7.02 -17.17 8.99
N ILE A 43 7.28 -15.88 8.74
CA ILE A 43 8.39 -15.14 9.36
C ILE A 43 8.12 -15.09 10.87
N SER A 44 8.84 -15.90 11.63
CA SER A 44 8.75 -15.94 13.09
C SER A 44 9.54 -14.77 13.69
N GLY A 45 8.92 -13.59 13.75
CA GLY A 45 9.33 -12.48 14.61
C GLY A 45 8.66 -12.58 16.00
N PRO A 46 9.13 -11.83 17.02
CA PRO A 46 8.56 -11.86 18.37
C PRO A 46 7.16 -11.23 18.49
N PHE A 47 6.60 -10.72 17.39
CA PHE A 47 5.20 -10.33 17.27
C PHE A 47 4.44 -11.45 16.54
N ARG A 48 3.64 -12.23 17.27
CA ARG A 48 2.59 -13.03 16.64
C ARG A 48 1.59 -12.06 16.03
N ASP A 49 1.51 -12.00 14.71
CA ASP A 49 0.40 -11.29 14.06
C ASP A 49 -0.92 -11.88 14.57
N PRO A 50 -1.78 -11.08 15.24
CA PRO A 50 -3.06 -11.58 15.74
C PRO A 50 -4.09 -11.73 14.62
N PHE A 51 -3.77 -11.23 13.42
CA PHE A 51 -4.66 -11.25 12.27
C PHE A 51 -4.37 -12.48 11.42
N SER A 52 -5.28 -13.46 11.49
CA SER A 52 -5.32 -14.56 10.53
C SER A 52 -5.76 -14.01 9.17
N TYR A 53 -4.81 -13.76 8.28
CA TYR A 53 -5.11 -13.35 6.91
C TYR A 53 -5.66 -14.55 6.14
N HIS A 54 -6.95 -14.52 5.80
CA HIS A 54 -7.51 -15.44 4.83
C HIS A 54 -7.17 -14.91 3.44
N ALA A 55 -6.35 -15.65 2.70
CA ALA A 55 -6.07 -15.34 1.30
C ALA A 55 -7.38 -15.43 0.51
N VAL A 56 -7.91 -14.28 0.10
CA VAL A 56 -9.04 -14.23 -0.83
C VAL A 56 -8.44 -14.41 -2.22
N GLU A 57 -8.66 -15.57 -2.84
CA GLU A 57 -8.36 -15.79 -4.25
C GLU A 57 -9.34 -14.96 -5.08
N LEU A 58 -8.89 -13.77 -5.47
CA LEU A 58 -9.58 -12.96 -6.46
C LEU A 58 -9.20 -13.47 -7.85
N ALA A 59 -10.18 -13.61 -8.73
CA ALA A 59 -9.91 -13.87 -10.14
C ALA A 59 -8.98 -12.78 -10.68
N PRO A 60 -8.00 -13.12 -11.55
CA PRO A 60 -7.08 -12.12 -12.09
C PRO A 60 -7.87 -11.12 -12.92
N THR A 61 -8.06 -9.91 -12.38
CA THR A 61 -8.69 -8.81 -13.10
C THR A 61 -7.70 -8.27 -14.11
N ASP A 62 -8.00 -8.44 -15.40
CA ASP A 62 -7.17 -7.95 -16.50
C ASP A 62 -7.45 -6.46 -16.76
N ALA A 63 -6.79 -5.59 -16.00
CA ALA A 63 -6.79 -4.14 -16.21
C ALA A 63 -5.33 -3.66 -16.33
N LEU A 64 -5.05 -2.73 -17.24
CA LEU A 64 -3.69 -2.26 -17.54
C LEU A 64 -3.48 -0.79 -17.12
N PRO A 65 -3.35 -0.46 -15.81
CA PRO A 65 -3.19 0.92 -15.33
C PRO A 65 -2.11 1.77 -16.01
N TYR A 66 -0.97 1.17 -16.40
CA TYR A 66 0.11 1.91 -17.06
C TYR A 66 -0.15 2.20 -18.54
N PHE A 67 -1.12 1.54 -19.17
CA PHE A 67 -1.48 1.71 -20.58
C PHE A 67 -2.84 2.42 -20.72
N ASP A 68 -3.84 2.02 -19.95
CA ASP A 68 -5.21 2.53 -19.98
C ASP A 68 -5.30 3.89 -19.26
N ARG A 69 -5.10 4.97 -20.01
CA ARG A 69 -5.15 6.35 -19.50
C ARG A 69 -6.50 7.04 -19.70
N ASP A 70 -7.53 6.29 -20.10
CA ASP A 70 -8.83 6.84 -20.47
C ASP A 70 -9.55 7.53 -19.30
N LEU A 71 -9.38 7.02 -18.08
CA LEU A 71 -9.91 7.65 -16.87
C LEU A 71 -9.27 9.02 -16.58
N GLU A 72 -8.02 9.25 -17.02
CA GLU A 72 -7.33 10.54 -16.89
C GLU A 72 -7.64 11.46 -18.07
N LEU A 73 -7.73 10.90 -19.27
CA LEU A 73 -7.88 11.66 -20.52
C LEU A 73 -9.32 12.14 -20.75
N GLN A 74 -10.32 11.36 -20.35
CA GLN A 74 -11.73 11.69 -20.51
C GLN A 74 -12.30 12.34 -19.24
N PRO A 75 -12.60 13.65 -19.24
CA PRO A 75 -13.21 14.30 -18.09
C PRO A 75 -14.60 13.73 -17.83
N GLY A 76 -14.90 13.41 -16.57
CA GLY A 76 -16.21 12.89 -16.15
C GLY A 76 -16.42 11.37 -16.28
N LEU A 77 -15.47 10.64 -16.88
CA LEU A 77 -15.57 9.17 -16.97
C LEU A 77 -15.50 8.53 -15.58
N ARG A 78 -14.58 8.99 -14.73
CA ARG A 78 -14.44 8.52 -13.35
C ARG A 78 -15.73 8.69 -12.54
N SER A 79 -16.35 9.86 -12.58
CA SER A 79 -17.61 10.11 -11.87
C SER A 79 -18.75 9.23 -12.36
N ARG A 80 -18.77 8.88 -13.66
CA ARG A 80 -19.76 7.97 -14.23
C ARG A 80 -19.55 6.54 -13.73
N VAL A 81 -18.30 6.07 -13.70
CA VAL A 81 -17.95 4.75 -13.17
C VAL A 81 -18.30 4.67 -11.68
N ASP A 82 -17.94 5.69 -10.90
CA ASP A 82 -18.26 5.75 -9.47
C ASP A 82 -19.78 5.71 -9.22
N ALA A 83 -20.59 6.37 -10.06
CA ALA A 83 -22.04 6.30 -9.97
C ALA A 83 -22.60 4.90 -10.24
N LEU A 84 -22.10 4.21 -11.27
CA LEU A 84 -22.48 2.82 -11.56
C LEU A 84 -22.08 1.86 -10.44
N VAL A 85 -20.89 2.05 -9.86
CA VAL A 85 -20.45 1.28 -8.68
C VAL A 85 -21.37 1.53 -7.49
N ALA A 86 -21.80 2.78 -7.27
CA ALA A 86 -22.73 3.11 -6.18
C ALA A 86 -24.12 2.49 -6.40
N GLU A 87 -24.63 2.47 -7.64
CA GLU A 87 -25.87 1.78 -7.99
C GLU A 87 -25.81 0.28 -7.70
N GLU A 88 -24.71 -0.38 -8.06
CA GLU A 88 -24.48 -1.80 -7.75
C GLU A 88 -24.28 -2.02 -6.25
N GLN A 89 -23.57 -1.13 -5.54
CA GLN A 89 -23.44 -1.23 -4.09
C GLN A 89 -24.79 -1.09 -3.38
N ALA A 90 -25.72 -0.28 -3.91
CA ALA A 90 -27.07 -0.16 -3.39
C ALA A 90 -27.93 -1.40 -3.66
N SER A 91 -27.63 -2.16 -4.72
CA SER A 91 -28.29 -3.44 -5.03
C SER A 91 -27.78 -4.58 -4.14
N MET A 92 -26.54 -4.50 -3.67
CA MET A 92 -25.92 -5.50 -2.80
C MET A 92 -26.45 -5.44 -1.37
N ALA A 93 -26.65 -6.62 -0.77
CA ALA A 93 -27.00 -6.71 0.64
C ALA A 93 -25.83 -6.21 1.53
N PRO A 94 -26.10 -5.36 2.54
CA PRO A 94 -25.08 -4.94 3.49
C PRO A 94 -24.42 -6.15 4.17
N ILE A 95 -23.09 -6.14 4.22
CA ILE A 95 -22.32 -7.17 4.92
C ILE A 95 -22.44 -6.93 6.43
N ASP A 96 -23.05 -7.87 7.14
CA ASP A 96 -23.08 -7.84 8.60
C ASP A 96 -21.68 -8.20 9.16
N PRO A 97 -21.02 -7.28 9.89
CA PRO A 97 -19.69 -7.51 10.43
C PRO A 97 -19.62 -8.66 11.44
N THR A 98 -20.75 -9.05 12.03
CA THR A 98 -20.78 -10.11 13.05
C THR A 98 -20.94 -11.51 12.45
N THR A 99 -21.59 -11.61 11.28
CA THR A 99 -21.92 -12.88 10.61
C THR A 99 -20.96 -13.19 9.45
N SER A 100 -20.28 -12.17 8.91
CA SER A 100 -19.45 -12.32 7.72
C SER A 100 -18.12 -13.00 8.01
N SER A 101 -17.91 -14.18 7.40
CA SER A 101 -16.62 -14.87 7.37
C SER A 101 -15.51 -14.09 6.64
N ARG A 102 -15.84 -12.99 5.94
CA ARG A 102 -14.86 -12.16 5.21
C ARG A 102 -14.15 -11.15 6.11
N LEU A 103 -14.76 -10.80 7.23
CA LEU A 103 -14.20 -9.84 8.17
C LEU A 103 -13.56 -10.62 9.33
N PRO A 104 -12.39 -10.18 9.83
CA PRO A 104 -11.85 -10.77 11.05
C PRO A 104 -12.82 -10.53 12.22
N PRO A 105 -12.87 -11.45 13.19
CA PRO A 105 -13.72 -11.27 14.36
C PRO A 105 -13.36 -9.96 15.08
N ALA A 106 -14.37 -9.30 15.65
CA ALA A 106 -14.15 -8.06 16.38
C ALA A 106 -13.17 -8.29 17.53
N TYR A 107 -12.13 -7.46 17.60
CA TYR A 107 -11.12 -7.57 18.65
C TYR A 107 -11.70 -7.14 20.00
N GLU A 108 -11.69 -8.05 20.98
CA GLU A 108 -12.13 -7.76 22.33
C GLU A 108 -11.01 -7.09 23.14
N LEU A 109 -11.13 -5.77 23.31
CA LEU A 109 -10.23 -5.00 24.17
C LEU A 109 -10.30 -5.51 25.61
N PHE A 110 -9.13 -5.84 26.18
CA PHE A 110 -8.99 -6.28 27.57
C PHE A 110 -9.82 -7.52 27.95
N GLY A 111 -9.98 -8.49 27.05
CA GLY A 111 -10.72 -9.74 27.34
C GLY A 111 -10.24 -10.49 28.59
N SER A 112 -8.96 -10.38 28.95
CA SER A 112 -8.40 -10.98 30.17
C SER A 112 -8.57 -10.14 31.44
N ARG A 113 -8.95 -8.86 31.32
CA ARG A 113 -8.96 -7.89 32.42
C ARG A 113 -10.29 -7.13 32.48
N PRO A 114 -11.28 -7.63 33.22
CA PRO A 114 -12.59 -6.99 33.32
C PRO A 114 -12.50 -5.57 33.93
N ASP A 115 -11.54 -5.33 34.84
CA ASP A 115 -11.36 -4.02 35.46
C ASP A 115 -11.03 -2.91 34.45
N LEU A 116 -10.18 -3.21 33.46
CA LEU A 116 -9.83 -2.24 32.42
C LEU A 116 -10.96 -2.04 31.43
N ARG A 117 -11.74 -3.09 31.16
CA ARG A 117 -12.92 -3.00 30.33
C ARG A 117 -13.97 -2.08 30.96
N ALA A 118 -14.24 -2.25 32.26
CA ALA A 118 -15.16 -1.39 33.00
C ALA A 118 -14.70 0.08 33.00
N GLU A 119 -13.39 0.33 33.16
CA GLU A 119 -12.83 1.68 33.07
C GLU A 119 -12.96 2.27 31.66
N LEU A 120 -12.76 1.46 30.61
CA LEU A 120 -12.94 1.91 29.22
C LEU A 120 -14.42 2.22 28.92
N GLU A 121 -15.35 1.40 29.40
CA GLU A 121 -16.79 1.65 29.29
C GLU A 121 -17.20 2.93 30.07
N ARG A 122 -16.61 3.17 31.24
CA ARG A 122 -16.78 4.41 32.01
C ARG A 122 -16.28 5.63 31.23
N VAL A 123 -15.08 5.56 30.66
CA VAL A 123 -14.50 6.65 29.86
C VAL A 123 -15.34 6.89 28.61
N ALA A 124 -15.78 5.82 27.93
CA ALA A 124 -16.63 5.91 26.74
C ALA A 124 -17.99 6.55 27.03
N SER A 125 -18.55 6.33 28.24
CA SER A 125 -19.76 6.99 28.72
C SER A 125 -19.54 8.43 29.22
N GLY A 126 -18.31 8.96 29.10
CA GLY A 126 -17.96 10.33 29.46
C GLY A 126 -18.01 10.61 30.96
N GLN A 127 -18.07 9.55 31.79
CA GLN A 127 -18.07 9.71 33.24
C GLN A 127 -16.66 10.13 33.71
N PRO A 128 -16.54 11.17 34.56
CA PRO A 128 -15.25 11.61 35.07
C PRO A 128 -14.58 10.47 35.84
N SER A 129 -13.24 10.47 35.88
CA SER A 129 -12.49 9.49 36.66
C SER A 129 -12.92 9.55 38.13
N SER A 130 -13.24 8.39 38.72
CA SER A 130 -13.60 8.28 40.14
C SER A 130 -12.47 8.73 41.07
N HIS A 131 -11.23 8.61 40.60
CA HIS A 131 -10.04 9.00 41.33
C HIS A 131 -9.44 10.25 40.72
N THR A 132 -9.59 11.38 41.42
CA THR A 132 -8.79 12.57 41.17
C THR A 132 -7.36 12.31 41.66
N LEU A 133 -6.36 12.75 40.88
CA LEU A 133 -4.98 12.70 41.34
C LEU A 133 -4.85 13.61 42.56
N ASP A 134 -4.58 13.02 43.71
CA ASP A 134 -4.36 13.74 44.95
C ASP A 134 -3.03 14.51 44.88
N SER A 135 -3.13 15.83 44.65
CA SER A 135 -2.01 16.75 44.66
C SER A 135 -1.67 17.25 46.07
N GLN A 136 -2.55 17.03 47.06
CA GLN A 136 -2.36 17.49 48.44
C GLN A 136 -1.31 16.65 49.17
N ARG A 137 -1.07 15.42 48.72
CA ARG A 137 0.02 14.56 49.23
C ARG A 137 1.42 15.19 49.13
N TYR A 138 1.64 16.08 48.15
CA TYR A 138 2.93 16.72 47.93
C TYR A 138 3.03 18.13 48.51
N THR A 139 1.98 18.61 49.18
CA THR A 139 1.99 19.88 49.89
C THR A 139 2.06 19.61 51.40
N LEU A 140 2.63 20.55 52.18
CA LEU A 140 2.51 20.54 53.64
C LEU A 140 1.43 21.56 54.05
N PRO A 141 0.14 21.24 53.98
CA PRO A 141 -0.88 22.12 54.53
C PRO A 141 -0.77 22.12 56.06
N ALA A 142 -0.90 23.31 56.67
CA ALA A 142 -1.14 23.40 58.10
C ALA A 142 -2.53 22.83 58.43
N PRO A 143 -2.74 22.24 59.62
CA PRO A 143 -4.05 21.72 60.00
C PRO A 143 -5.11 22.83 60.01
N GLU A 144 -6.35 22.52 59.60
CA GLU A 144 -7.43 23.49 59.35
C GLU A 144 -7.93 24.29 60.57
N GLY A 145 -7.34 24.10 61.76
CA GLY A 145 -7.63 24.85 62.98
C GLY A 145 -6.49 25.73 63.49
N GLY A 146 -5.36 25.81 62.77
CA GLY A 146 -4.14 26.47 63.26
C GLY A 146 -3.76 25.96 64.65
N ASP A 147 -3.47 26.87 65.58
CA ASP A 147 -3.07 26.54 66.96
C ASP A 147 -4.18 25.83 67.77
N GLY A 148 -5.45 25.91 67.35
CA GLY A 148 -6.60 25.28 68.00
C GLY A 148 -6.97 23.90 67.45
N ALA A 149 -6.19 23.35 66.52
CA ALA A 149 -6.49 22.06 65.89
C ALA A 149 -6.32 20.87 66.86
N PRO A 150 -7.08 19.77 66.68
CA PRO A 150 -6.97 18.58 67.52
C PRO A 150 -5.59 17.92 67.37
N LEU A 151 -5.14 17.25 68.44
CA LEU A 151 -3.82 16.60 68.50
C LEU A 151 -3.58 15.61 67.33
N ASP A 152 -4.62 14.90 66.93
CA ASP A 152 -4.59 13.93 65.82
C ASP A 152 -4.30 14.59 64.45
N ALA A 153 -4.84 15.78 64.21
CA ALA A 153 -4.56 16.55 62.99
C ALA A 153 -3.11 17.07 62.96
N TRP A 154 -2.52 17.36 64.13
CA TRP A 154 -1.11 17.70 64.23
C TRP A 154 -0.18 16.49 64.03
N GLN A 155 -0.56 15.32 64.55
CA GLN A 155 0.20 14.07 64.35
C GLN A 155 0.25 13.68 62.87
N THR A 156 -0.90 13.70 62.19
CA THR A 156 -0.98 13.40 60.75
C THR A 156 -0.18 14.40 59.89
N ALA A 157 -0.16 15.68 60.26
CA ALA A 157 0.67 16.68 59.60
C ALA A 157 2.18 16.42 59.82
N VAL A 158 2.59 16.03 61.03
CA VAL A 158 3.98 15.68 61.35
C VAL A 158 4.42 14.41 60.61
N ASP A 159 3.60 13.38 60.58
CA ASP A 159 3.88 12.13 59.84
C ASP A 159 4.01 12.40 58.34
N SER A 160 3.14 13.26 57.79
CA SER A 160 3.22 13.71 56.40
C SER A 160 4.51 14.49 56.13
N ALA A 161 4.91 15.39 57.04
CA ALA A 161 6.16 16.12 56.93
C ALA A 161 7.39 15.19 56.98
N HIS A 162 7.36 14.17 57.84
CA HIS A 162 8.42 13.17 57.93
C HIS A 162 8.54 12.34 56.65
N ALA A 163 7.40 11.89 56.09
CA ALA A 163 7.35 11.19 54.83
C ALA A 163 7.92 12.05 53.68
N GLN A 164 7.57 13.34 53.63
CA GLN A 164 8.08 14.26 52.63
C GLN A 164 9.59 14.52 52.77
N LEU A 165 10.11 14.64 54.00
CA LEU A 165 11.55 14.72 54.23
C LEU A 165 12.28 13.48 53.70
N GLY A 166 11.73 12.28 53.95
CA GLY A 166 12.25 11.04 53.39
C GLY A 166 12.25 11.03 51.85
N HIS A 167 11.16 11.49 51.22
CA HIS A 167 11.10 11.64 49.77
C HIS A 167 12.12 12.65 49.23
N MET A 168 12.38 13.76 49.94
CA MET A 168 13.38 14.74 49.52
C MET A 168 14.80 14.19 49.62
N ASP A 169 15.11 13.41 50.65
CA ASP A 169 16.40 12.72 50.77
C ASP A 169 16.62 11.72 49.62
N VAL A 170 15.62 10.90 49.30
CA VAL A 170 15.66 9.99 48.13
C VAL A 170 15.82 10.78 46.83
N ARG A 171 15.09 11.89 46.67
CA ARG A 171 15.20 12.76 45.49
C ARG A 171 16.60 13.34 45.37
N LEU A 172 17.22 13.78 46.46
CA LEU A 172 18.58 14.30 46.46
C LEU A 172 19.57 13.23 45.99
N LYS A 173 19.50 12.02 46.56
CA LYS A 173 20.33 10.87 46.14
C LYS A 173 20.15 10.55 44.65
N ASN A 174 18.91 10.56 44.15
CA ASN A 174 18.62 10.33 42.73
C ASN A 174 19.18 11.46 41.83
N VAL A 175 19.09 12.72 42.26
CA VAL A 175 19.66 13.86 41.53
C VAL A 175 21.18 13.80 41.51
N GLU A 176 21.82 13.40 42.60
CA GLU A 176 23.27 13.19 42.63
C GLU A 176 23.71 12.07 41.69
N LEU A 177 22.97 10.97 41.63
CA LEU A 177 23.21 9.88 40.69
C LEU A 177 23.03 10.36 39.24
N MET A 178 21.94 11.09 38.96
CA MET A 178 21.68 11.68 37.65
C MET A 178 22.74 12.70 37.25
N LYS A 179 23.25 13.51 38.18
CA LYS A 179 24.33 14.46 37.89
C LYS A 179 25.63 13.74 37.49
N LYS A 180 25.90 12.58 38.09
CA LYS A 180 27.09 11.76 37.78
C LYS A 180 26.96 10.99 36.47
N TYR A 181 25.82 10.36 36.21
CA TYR A 181 25.67 9.40 35.11
C TYR A 181 24.71 9.84 34.00
N GLY A 182 23.83 10.81 34.27
CA GLY A 182 22.73 11.18 33.38
C GLY A 182 23.18 11.66 32.01
N SER A 183 24.24 12.47 31.94
CA SER A 183 24.77 12.95 30.65
C SER A 183 25.29 11.82 29.76
N ASN A 184 26.00 10.85 30.34
CA ASN A 184 26.53 9.71 29.61
C ASN A 184 25.42 8.72 29.21
N ALA A 185 24.47 8.46 30.10
CA ALA A 185 23.31 7.62 29.81
C ALA A 185 22.46 8.20 28.66
N TRP A 186 22.25 9.53 28.65
CA TRP A 186 21.53 10.20 27.57
C TRP A 186 22.24 10.10 26.24
N ARG A 187 23.56 10.26 26.20
CA ARG A 187 24.35 10.10 24.98
C ARG A 187 24.28 8.67 24.44
N LEU A 188 24.33 7.66 25.31
CA LEU A 188 24.18 6.27 24.92
C LEU A 188 22.78 6.00 24.35
N SER A 189 21.73 6.49 25.01
CA SER A 189 20.36 6.37 24.51
C SER A 189 20.19 7.05 23.15
N ASN A 190 20.80 8.22 22.96
CA ASN A 190 20.77 8.92 21.67
C ASN A 190 21.52 8.14 20.59
N PHE A 191 22.68 7.57 20.89
CA PHE A 191 23.41 6.69 19.95
C PHE A 191 22.58 5.46 19.56
N GLN A 192 21.89 4.82 20.51
CA GLN A 192 21.00 3.69 20.23
C GLN A 192 19.83 4.12 19.33
N GLN A 193 19.17 5.24 19.64
CA GLN A 193 18.09 5.79 18.81
C GLN A 193 18.56 6.14 17.40
N GLU A 194 19.76 6.71 17.24
CA GLU A 194 20.34 6.97 15.93
C GLU A 194 20.58 5.68 15.14
N GLN A 195 21.03 4.61 15.80
CA GLN A 195 21.21 3.32 15.17
C GLN A 195 19.88 2.69 14.76
N ASP A 196 18.85 2.77 15.60
CA ASP A 196 17.51 2.27 15.28
C ASP A 196 16.92 3.03 14.08
N ILE A 197 17.06 4.36 14.04
CA ILE A 197 16.63 5.19 12.91
C ILE A 197 17.33 4.75 11.63
N ARG A 198 18.64 4.49 11.67
CA ARG A 198 19.40 4.01 10.50
C ARG A 198 18.87 2.67 10.01
N LEU A 199 18.70 1.70 10.91
CA LEU A 199 18.19 0.38 10.57
C LEU A 199 16.78 0.44 9.97
N LEU A 200 15.88 1.24 10.57
CA LEU A 200 14.54 1.47 10.04
C LEU A 200 14.58 2.15 8.66
N SER A 201 15.48 3.12 8.45
CA SER A 201 15.62 3.80 7.16
C SER A 201 16.12 2.85 6.07
N GLU A 202 17.08 1.98 6.38
CA GLU A 202 17.60 0.96 5.47
C GLU A 202 16.52 -0.05 5.08
N GLN A 203 15.71 -0.50 6.06
CA GLN A 203 14.57 -1.39 5.79
C GLN A 203 13.52 -0.73 4.89
N VAL A 204 13.20 0.54 5.14
CA VAL A 204 12.26 1.30 4.31
C VAL A 204 12.80 1.44 2.89
N ASP A 205 14.07 1.73 2.72
CA ASP A 205 14.67 1.89 1.39
C ASP A 205 14.80 0.56 0.65
N ALA A 206 15.04 -0.55 1.35
CA ALA A 206 14.98 -1.90 0.79
C ALA A 206 13.57 -2.24 0.26
N ILE A 207 12.52 -2.03 1.07
CA ILE A 207 11.13 -2.29 0.68
C ILE A 207 10.71 -1.39 -0.49
N LYS A 208 11.13 -0.11 -0.49
CA LYS A 208 10.91 0.79 -1.64
C LYS A 208 11.62 0.28 -2.90
N GLY A 209 12.85 -0.23 -2.77
CA GLY A 209 13.60 -0.83 -3.87
C GLY A 209 12.86 -2.02 -4.48
N GLU A 210 12.39 -2.95 -3.64
CA GLU A 210 11.58 -4.10 -4.06
C GLU A 210 10.27 -3.68 -4.73
N THR A 211 9.56 -2.72 -4.12
CA THR A 211 8.31 -2.18 -4.67
C THR A 211 8.53 -1.52 -6.03
N ASN A 212 9.61 -0.76 -6.19
CA ASN A 212 9.95 -0.10 -7.44
C ASN A 212 10.31 -1.10 -8.53
N GLU A 213 11.03 -2.17 -8.21
CA GLU A 213 11.36 -3.22 -9.19
C GLU A 213 10.09 -3.97 -9.64
N ILE A 214 9.18 -4.30 -8.70
CA ILE A 214 7.87 -4.88 -9.05
C ILE A 214 7.08 -3.94 -9.96
N ASN A 215 7.03 -2.64 -9.64
CA ASN A 215 6.32 -1.65 -10.45
C ASN A 215 6.95 -1.51 -11.84
N ARG A 216 8.28 -1.58 -11.94
CA ARG A 216 9.01 -1.53 -13.22
C ARG A 216 8.70 -2.75 -14.08
N LEU A 217 8.73 -3.95 -13.51
CA LEU A 217 8.35 -5.18 -14.20
C LEU A 217 6.89 -5.11 -14.68
N ARG A 218 5.99 -4.69 -13.79
CA ARG A 218 4.57 -4.50 -14.12
C ARG A 218 4.36 -3.50 -15.25
N GLN A 219 5.06 -2.37 -15.23
CA GLN A 219 4.98 -1.37 -16.31
C GLN A 219 5.44 -1.96 -17.65
N LYS A 220 6.55 -2.71 -17.66
CA LYS A 220 7.04 -3.36 -18.87
C LYS A 220 6.00 -4.34 -19.43
N ASP A 221 5.48 -5.23 -18.59
CA ASP A 221 4.53 -6.25 -19.02
C ASP A 221 3.23 -5.64 -19.54
N GLN A 222 2.71 -4.61 -18.85
CA GLN A 222 1.48 -3.91 -19.27
C GLN A 222 1.66 -3.12 -20.56
N THR A 223 2.79 -2.43 -20.75
CA THR A 223 3.07 -1.69 -22.00
C THR A 223 3.28 -2.63 -23.18
N GLU A 224 3.92 -3.79 -22.97
CA GLU A 224 4.05 -4.83 -23.99
C GLU A 224 2.68 -5.40 -24.37
N ALA A 225 1.85 -5.79 -23.38
CA ALA A 225 0.51 -6.29 -23.61
C ALA A 225 -0.39 -5.25 -24.32
N GLY A 226 -0.36 -4.00 -23.87
CA GLY A 226 -1.10 -2.90 -24.48
C GLY A 226 -0.71 -2.65 -25.94
N SER A 227 0.59 -2.73 -26.27
CA SER A 227 1.04 -2.60 -27.66
C SER A 227 0.53 -3.73 -28.57
N LYS A 228 0.43 -4.96 -28.04
CA LYS A 228 -0.17 -6.11 -28.74
C LYS A 228 -1.67 -5.89 -28.95
N LEU A 229 -2.39 -5.42 -27.94
CA LEU A 229 -3.81 -5.09 -28.03
C LEU A 229 -4.08 -4.01 -29.09
N ALA A 230 -3.32 -2.91 -29.09
CA ALA A 230 -3.45 -1.86 -30.11
C ALA A 230 -3.20 -2.38 -31.54
N THR A 231 -2.26 -3.31 -31.70
CA THR A 231 -1.99 -3.95 -33.00
C THR A 231 -3.15 -4.85 -33.43
N LEU A 232 -3.72 -5.61 -32.50
CA LEU A 232 -4.88 -6.47 -32.75
C LEU A 232 -6.13 -5.65 -33.06
N GLU A 233 -6.35 -4.54 -32.37
CA GLU A 233 -7.45 -3.61 -32.62
C GLU A 233 -7.32 -2.97 -34.02
N LYS A 234 -6.12 -2.53 -34.39
CA LYS A 234 -5.86 -2.03 -35.75
C LYS A 234 -6.14 -3.09 -36.81
N ARG A 235 -5.66 -4.32 -36.61
CA ARG A 235 -5.94 -5.42 -37.54
C ARG A 235 -7.44 -5.74 -37.62
N TRP A 236 -8.14 -5.67 -36.49
CA TRP A 236 -9.57 -5.89 -36.42
C TRP A 236 -10.36 -4.82 -37.20
N THR A 237 -10.05 -3.54 -36.98
CA THR A 237 -10.67 -2.43 -37.74
C THR A 237 -10.36 -2.51 -39.24
N GLU A 238 -9.14 -2.86 -39.62
CA GLU A 238 -8.75 -3.11 -41.01
C GLU A 238 -9.54 -4.27 -41.64
N LEU A 239 -9.71 -5.39 -40.91
CA LEU A 239 -10.48 -6.54 -41.38
C LEU A 239 -11.97 -6.20 -41.57
N ILE A 240 -12.56 -5.43 -40.65
CA ILE A 240 -13.95 -4.94 -40.78
C ILE A 240 -14.07 -4.03 -42.00
N SER A 241 -13.17 -3.06 -42.13
CA SER A 241 -13.15 -2.14 -43.26
C SER A 241 -13.01 -2.88 -44.59
N ARG A 242 -12.11 -3.86 -44.67
CA ARG A 242 -11.93 -4.71 -45.85
C ARG A 242 -13.16 -5.56 -46.14
N GLY A 243 -13.79 -6.14 -45.11
CA GLY A 243 -15.03 -6.89 -45.25
C GLY A 243 -16.14 -6.02 -45.87
N LEU A 244 -16.33 -4.82 -45.32
CA LEU A 244 -17.31 -3.87 -45.84
C LEU A 244 -16.99 -3.44 -47.28
N GLN A 245 -15.72 -3.16 -47.59
CA GLN A 245 -15.30 -2.83 -48.96
C GLN A 245 -15.57 -3.96 -49.95
N LEU A 246 -15.36 -5.22 -49.54
CA LEU A 246 -15.67 -6.39 -50.37
C LEU A 246 -17.17 -6.55 -50.60
N GLU A 247 -18.00 -6.35 -49.56
CA GLU A 247 -19.46 -6.39 -49.70
C GLU A 247 -19.95 -5.31 -50.66
N VAL A 248 -19.46 -4.07 -50.52
CA VAL A 248 -19.79 -2.97 -51.43
C VAL A 248 -19.35 -3.31 -52.86
N ALA A 249 -18.13 -3.81 -53.07
CA ALA A 249 -17.64 -4.20 -54.39
C ALA A 249 -18.45 -5.35 -55.02
N ASN A 250 -18.93 -6.29 -54.20
CA ASN A 250 -19.79 -7.37 -54.68
C ASN A 250 -21.15 -6.83 -55.12
N ILE A 251 -21.76 -5.91 -54.35
CA ILE A 251 -23.02 -5.26 -54.73
C ILE A 251 -22.87 -4.47 -56.03
N THR A 252 -21.79 -3.68 -56.18
CA THR A 252 -21.57 -2.90 -57.40
C THR A 252 -21.35 -3.80 -58.61
N THR A 253 -20.51 -4.84 -58.49
CA THR A 253 -20.27 -5.78 -59.60
C THR A 253 -21.51 -6.59 -59.97
N GLN A 254 -22.34 -6.99 -58.99
CA GLN A 254 -23.64 -7.62 -59.28
C GLN A 254 -24.56 -6.67 -60.06
N SER A 255 -24.64 -5.39 -59.66
CA SER A 255 -25.44 -4.40 -60.38
C SER A 255 -24.97 -4.19 -61.82
N GLU A 256 -23.64 -4.17 -62.05
CA GLU A 256 -23.04 -4.07 -63.39
C GLU A 256 -23.35 -5.30 -64.25
N ILE A 257 -23.25 -6.51 -63.66
CA ILE A 257 -23.61 -7.77 -64.32
C ILE A 257 -25.08 -7.74 -64.74
N ASP A 258 -25.98 -7.27 -63.89
CA ASP A 258 -27.41 -7.20 -64.20
C ASP A 258 -27.71 -6.18 -65.30
N VAL A 259 -27.03 -5.04 -65.32
CA VAL A 259 -27.09 -4.07 -66.43
C VAL A 259 -26.61 -4.70 -67.74
N LEU A 260 -25.49 -5.43 -67.73
CA LEU A 260 -24.96 -6.11 -68.91
C LEU A 260 -25.88 -7.24 -69.39
N ARG A 261 -26.44 -8.04 -68.48
CA ARG A 261 -27.46 -9.06 -68.80
C ARG A 261 -28.71 -8.45 -69.44
N ASN A 262 -29.17 -7.30 -68.93
CA ASN A 262 -30.29 -6.56 -69.51
C ASN A 262 -29.96 -6.08 -70.94
N LYS A 263 -28.74 -5.56 -71.18
CA LYS A 263 -28.30 -5.15 -72.53
C LYS A 263 -28.22 -6.34 -73.49
N LYS A 264 -27.63 -7.45 -73.04
CA LYS A 264 -27.56 -8.70 -73.83
C LYS A 264 -28.96 -9.18 -74.23
N ARG A 265 -29.90 -9.26 -73.28
CA ARG A 265 -31.30 -9.64 -73.58
C ARG A 265 -31.95 -8.71 -74.60
N LYS A 266 -31.71 -7.40 -74.52
CA LYS A 266 -32.21 -6.43 -75.52
C LYS A 266 -31.65 -6.68 -76.91
N LEU A 267 -30.33 -6.91 -77.01
CA LEU A 267 -29.69 -7.19 -78.29
C LEU A 267 -30.14 -8.53 -78.89
N GLU A 268 -30.29 -9.58 -78.07
CA GLU A 268 -30.84 -10.87 -78.52
C GLU A 268 -32.26 -10.73 -79.07
N MET A 269 -33.13 -9.95 -78.40
CA MET A 269 -34.46 -9.63 -78.92
C MET A 269 -34.39 -8.88 -80.26
N GLN A 270 -33.49 -7.90 -80.40
CA GLN A 270 -33.30 -7.18 -81.67
C GLN A 270 -32.79 -8.10 -82.80
N LEU A 271 -31.91 -9.05 -82.48
CA LEU A 271 -31.39 -10.02 -83.44
C LEU A 271 -32.49 -10.98 -83.90
N SER A 272 -33.32 -11.46 -82.96
CA SER A 272 -34.48 -12.30 -83.29
C SER A 272 -35.58 -11.57 -84.09
N GLN A 273 -35.56 -10.24 -84.13
CA GLN A 273 -36.46 -9.44 -84.97
C GLN A 273 -35.91 -9.20 -86.38
N LEU A 274 -34.62 -9.50 -86.61
CA LEU A 274 -33.93 -9.32 -87.89
C LEU A 274 -33.78 -10.62 -88.68
N GLU A 275 -33.96 -11.79 -88.03
CA GLU A 275 -34.16 -13.10 -88.66
C GLU A 275 -35.63 -13.34 -89.03
#